data_AF-A0A927LQB2-F1
#
_entry.id   AF-A0A927LQB2-F1
#
_cell.length_a   1.000
_cell.length_b   1.000
_cell.length_c   1.000
_cell.angle_alpha   90.00
_cell.angle_beta   90.00
_cell.angle_gamma   90.00
#
_symmetry.space_group_name_H-M   'P 1'
#
loop_
_entity.id
_entity.type
_entity.pdbx_description
1 polymer ?
#
loop_
_entity_poly.entity_id
_entity_poly.type
_entity_poly.pdbx_seq_one_letter_code
_entity_poly.pdbx_strand_id
1 'polypeptide(L)'
;MTKINGFQRFCSIIIAIFITCLTIYAAEAQADTSVNEQPGKLTLLADTPVYNGASTNDGPVGIISAFQSVQVVKTSNGLPESPNQLENNRYLVKTWLGEKWLQNGPAVIKEKYYAVRMDVTLKDIEDIYDFPGDNERTVGTLSPQTVRVLGELYTCSDETLGSVQPESERCQPWYRVVTYLGEKWIHPARAIEHYEDNEAVAHLTASEANYRDKFRSSGMKEFEPLFTKLSLEPVSLLTENDIERLEVRRLYRHRDMLNYDEIEALKNALFNEVGGSFPLSITTFTISHQADVEGNIMSIDHSRKRILVINYNKRTGLINPTPEASWFSVAGDSNIHRKGQDSKLRFDDLTIGQTVEVWKARFSSMSYPGQTTAYEIAIAGDNKPSEEGIPLSTILDFDVSRIDKIELQFKQGKRITIQEPDIIQALSERLQRIRLQPADQYQGQDEDSYTMTLYQGDRKASYSSDLLLLMLSYKQTPLTIELDEFIRKLSPKNKLPANNR
;
A
#
# COMPACT_ATOMS: atom_id res chain seq x y z
N MET A 1 -57.07 -29.33 -25.83
CA MET A 1 -56.25 -28.16 -25.49
C MET A 1 -56.48 -27.85 -24.02
N THR A 2 -55.63 -28.37 -23.14
CA THR A 2 -55.92 -28.38 -21.71
C THR A 2 -54.63 -28.29 -20.87
N LYS A 3 -54.53 -27.15 -20.18
CA LYS A 3 -53.97 -26.85 -18.86
C LYS A 3 -52.58 -27.37 -18.46
N ILE A 4 -51.68 -26.39 -18.30
CA ILE A 4 -50.51 -26.37 -17.41
C ILE A 4 -50.94 -25.69 -16.11
N ASN A 5 -50.60 -26.24 -14.94
CA ASN A 5 -50.33 -25.53 -13.68
C ASN A 5 -49.92 -26.52 -12.59
N GLY A 6 -48.66 -26.48 -12.16
CA GLY A 6 -48.18 -27.34 -11.08
C GLY A 6 -46.70 -27.17 -10.74
N PHE A 7 -46.23 -25.95 -10.44
CA PHE A 7 -44.89 -25.78 -9.85
C PHE A 7 -44.72 -24.49 -9.03
N GLN A 8 -45.71 -24.14 -8.20
CA GLN A 8 -45.64 -22.91 -7.40
C GLN A 8 -46.14 -23.09 -5.96
N ARG A 9 -45.84 -24.23 -5.32
CA ARG A 9 -46.20 -24.49 -3.91
C ARG A 9 -45.10 -25.07 -3.01
N PHE A 10 -43.85 -25.16 -3.46
CA PHE A 10 -42.77 -25.73 -2.63
C PHE A 10 -41.78 -24.72 -2.03
N CYS A 11 -41.86 -23.43 -2.34
CA CYS A 11 -40.89 -22.42 -1.83
C CYS A 11 -41.34 -21.65 -0.57
N SER A 12 -42.53 -21.87 -0.02
CA SER A 12 -43.06 -21.01 1.06
C SER A 12 -43.01 -21.62 2.47
N ILE A 13 -42.44 -22.82 2.66
CA ILE A 13 -42.43 -23.49 3.98
C ILE A 13 -41.04 -23.55 4.64
N ILE A 14 -39.95 -23.25 3.91
CA ILE A 14 -38.58 -23.30 4.47
C ILE A 14 -38.13 -21.97 5.10
N ILE A 15 -38.85 -20.86 4.86
CA ILE A 15 -38.49 -19.53 5.41
C ILE A 15 -39.03 -19.31 6.85
N ALA A 16 -39.95 -20.15 7.34
CA ALA A 16 -40.59 -19.95 8.66
C ALA A 16 -39.86 -20.62 9.85
N ILE A 17 -38.84 -21.44 9.63
CA ILE A 17 -38.16 -22.20 10.70
C ILE A 17 -36.81 -21.58 11.13
N PHE A 18 -36.33 -20.57 10.41
CA PHE A 18 -35.08 -19.87 10.76
C PHE A 18 -35.26 -18.60 11.63
N ILE A 19 -36.49 -18.22 11.99
CA ILE A 19 -36.79 -16.94 12.67
C ILE A 19 -37.02 -17.09 14.19
N THR A 20 -36.94 -18.29 14.79
CA THR A 20 -37.29 -18.51 16.21
C THR A 20 -36.15 -18.99 17.14
N CYS A 21 -34.88 -18.87 16.75
CA CYS A 21 -33.74 -19.28 17.61
C CYS A 21 -32.72 -18.18 17.93
N LEU A 22 -33.10 -16.90 17.89
CA LEU A 22 -32.24 -15.78 18.28
C LEU A 22 -32.93 -14.88 19.30
N THR A 23 -33.30 -15.45 20.43
CA THR A 23 -33.58 -14.70 21.65
C THR A 23 -32.99 -15.48 22.80
N ILE A 24 -31.80 -15.09 23.26
CA ILE A 24 -31.30 -15.22 24.65
C ILE A 24 -29.90 -14.55 24.72
N TYR A 25 -29.75 -13.68 25.72
CA TYR A 25 -28.57 -12.89 26.15
C TYR A 25 -28.13 -11.69 25.30
N ALA A 26 -28.85 -10.58 25.43
CA ALA A 26 -28.19 -9.27 25.55
C ALA A 26 -27.96 -9.02 27.05
N ALA A 27 -26.73 -9.22 27.52
CA ALA A 27 -26.28 -8.57 28.74
C ALA A 27 -26.01 -7.10 28.36
N GLU A 28 -26.69 -6.18 29.04
CA GLU A 28 -26.41 -4.75 28.95
C GLU A 28 -24.98 -4.49 29.46
N ALA A 29 -24.01 -4.53 28.55
CA ALA A 29 -22.77 -3.82 28.77
C ALA A 29 -23.13 -2.33 28.64
N GLN A 30 -23.11 -1.61 29.75
CA GLN A 30 -23.05 -0.15 29.74
C GLN A 30 -21.78 0.23 28.96
N ALA A 31 -21.95 0.51 27.67
CA ALA A 31 -20.93 1.15 26.87
C ALA A 31 -20.80 2.58 27.38
N ASP A 32 -19.72 2.83 28.11
CA ASP A 32 -19.22 4.16 28.41
C ASP A 32 -19.04 4.91 27.09
N THR A 33 -19.96 5.84 26.80
CA THR A 33 -19.89 6.74 25.66
C THR A 33 -18.92 7.87 26.00
N SER A 34 -17.64 7.56 26.16
CA SER A 34 -16.58 8.54 26.02
C SER A 34 -16.19 8.56 24.53
N VAL A 35 -16.35 9.73 23.92
CA VAL A 35 -15.98 9.99 22.52
C VAL A 35 -14.47 9.77 22.39
N ASN A 36 -14.08 8.61 21.88
CA ASN A 36 -12.69 8.25 21.64
C ASN A 36 -12.28 8.85 20.29
N GLU A 37 -11.79 10.10 20.31
CA GLU A 37 -11.16 10.73 19.15
C GLU A 37 -10.05 9.80 18.64
N GLN A 38 -10.13 9.40 17.36
CA GLN A 38 -9.08 8.61 16.73
C GLN A 38 -7.73 9.34 16.87
N PRO A 39 -6.62 8.63 17.16
CA PRO A 39 -5.36 9.29 17.39
C PRO A 39 -4.82 9.88 16.08
N GLY A 40 -4.78 11.21 16.01
CA GLY A 40 -4.40 11.99 14.82
C GLY A 40 -2.92 11.92 14.44
N LYS A 41 -2.54 12.67 13.40
CA LYS A 41 -1.12 12.95 13.07
C LYS A 41 -0.71 14.28 13.70
N LEU A 42 0.56 14.40 14.05
CA LEU A 42 1.17 15.67 14.46
C LEU A 42 2.25 16.05 13.45
N THR A 43 2.40 17.35 13.19
CA THR A 43 3.55 17.89 12.47
C THR A 43 4.45 18.62 13.46
N LEU A 44 5.76 18.34 13.38
CA LEU A 44 6.78 18.96 14.22
C LEU A 44 7.42 20.09 13.44
N LEU A 45 7.45 21.31 13.95
CA LEU A 45 7.99 22.49 13.27
C LEU A 45 9.45 22.78 13.63
N ALA A 46 9.98 22.08 14.63
CA ALA A 46 11.37 22.15 15.08
C ALA A 46 11.87 20.77 15.49
N ASP A 47 13.19 20.66 15.66
CA ASP A 47 13.82 19.47 16.23
C ASP A 47 13.24 19.20 17.62
N THR A 48 12.53 18.09 17.75
CA THR A 48 11.71 17.80 18.92
C THR A 48 12.27 16.58 19.67
N PRO A 49 12.65 16.73 20.95
CA PRO A 49 13.12 15.61 21.75
C PRO A 49 12.01 14.60 22.05
N VAL A 50 12.37 13.32 22.10
CA VAL A 50 11.48 12.22 22.48
C VAL A 50 12.03 11.44 23.68
N TYR A 51 11.13 10.84 24.46
CA TYR A 51 11.42 10.27 25.78
C TYR A 51 10.92 8.81 25.88
N ASN A 52 11.59 8.01 26.70
CA ASN A 52 11.15 6.62 26.99
C ASN A 52 9.88 6.59 27.84
N GLY A 53 9.71 7.56 28.73
CA GLY A 53 8.55 7.66 29.63
C GLY A 53 7.77 8.96 29.43
N ALA A 54 6.57 9.01 30.00
CA ALA A 54 5.78 10.23 30.08
C ALA A 54 6.40 11.28 31.03
N SER A 55 7.56 11.01 31.64
CA SER A 55 8.37 11.96 32.40
C SER A 55 9.59 12.37 31.59
N THR A 56 10.01 13.63 31.70
CA THR A 56 11.25 14.16 31.08
C THR A 56 12.49 13.97 31.96
N ASN A 57 12.33 13.42 33.17
CA ASN A 57 13.42 13.30 34.15
C ASN A 57 14.56 12.36 33.69
N ASP A 58 14.25 11.41 32.81
CA ASP A 58 15.23 10.45 32.28
C ASP A 58 16.04 11.02 31.11
N GLY A 59 15.80 12.28 30.73
CA GLY A 59 16.40 12.92 29.57
C GLY A 59 15.84 12.40 28.23
N PRO A 60 16.11 13.11 27.13
CA PRO A 60 15.68 12.68 25.81
C PRO A 60 16.49 11.48 25.33
N VAL A 61 15.82 10.54 24.68
CA VAL A 61 16.43 9.32 24.11
C VAL A 61 16.62 9.41 22.60
N GLY A 62 16.12 10.49 22.01
CA GLY A 62 16.26 10.81 20.59
C GLY A 62 15.69 12.18 20.29
N ILE A 63 15.89 12.63 19.06
CA ILE A 63 15.37 13.88 18.51
C ILE A 63 14.72 13.55 17.17
N ILE A 64 13.49 14.01 16.95
CA ILE A 64 12.84 13.99 15.64
C ILE A 64 13.09 15.31 14.97
N SER A 65 13.65 15.27 13.76
CA SER A 65 13.94 16.48 13.00
C SER A 65 12.68 17.30 12.71
N ALA A 66 12.87 18.61 12.57
CA ALA A 66 11.83 19.54 12.14
C ALA A 66 11.13 19.11 10.83
N PHE A 67 9.90 19.55 10.66
CA PHE A 67 8.99 19.34 9.53
C PHE A 67 8.65 17.87 9.23
N GLN A 68 8.73 17.01 10.25
CA GLN A 68 8.30 15.61 10.18
C GLN A 68 6.86 15.45 10.69
N SER A 69 6.10 14.54 10.07
CA SER A 69 4.80 14.12 10.60
C SER A 69 4.92 12.80 11.36
N VAL A 70 4.36 12.75 12.57
CA VAL A 70 4.36 11.57 13.43
C VAL A 70 2.95 11.07 13.71
N GLN A 71 2.78 9.76 13.79
CA GLN A 71 1.49 9.14 14.13
C GLN A 71 1.34 9.12 15.65
N VAL A 72 0.25 9.69 16.17
CA VAL A 72 -0.13 9.56 17.57
C VAL A 72 -0.67 8.16 17.81
N VAL A 73 -0.29 7.57 18.93
CA VAL A 73 -0.78 6.30 19.45
C VAL A 73 -1.76 6.56 20.57
N LYS A 74 -1.40 7.47 21.49
CA LYS A 74 -2.20 7.82 22.67
C LYS A 74 -1.82 9.20 23.21
N THR A 75 -2.77 9.89 23.82
CA THR A 75 -2.55 11.11 24.62
C THR A 75 -2.46 10.76 26.12
N SER A 76 -1.65 11.49 26.88
CA SER A 76 -1.47 11.24 28.32
C SER A 76 -2.73 11.48 29.17
N ASN A 77 -3.71 12.26 28.69
CA ASN A 77 -4.92 12.60 29.44
C ASN A 77 -6.18 12.02 28.78
N GLY A 78 -6.98 11.27 29.56
CA GLY A 78 -8.43 11.22 29.38
C GLY A 78 -9.03 12.55 29.87
N LEU A 79 -10.15 12.97 29.28
CA LEU A 79 -10.95 14.20 29.50
C LEU A 79 -10.41 15.22 30.51
N PRO A 80 -10.09 16.47 30.08
CA PRO A 80 -9.68 17.52 31.01
C PRO A 80 -10.87 17.97 31.87
N GLU A 81 -10.84 17.70 33.18
CA GLU A 81 -11.83 18.24 34.13
C GLU A 81 -11.62 19.74 34.43
N SER A 82 -10.58 20.38 33.85
CA SER A 82 -10.34 21.81 34.05
C SER A 82 -9.56 22.45 32.90
N PRO A 83 -9.97 23.65 32.44
CA PRO A 83 -9.33 24.38 31.33
C PRO A 83 -7.90 24.89 31.64
N ASN A 84 -7.42 24.77 32.88
CA ASN A 84 -6.09 25.26 33.28
C ASN A 84 -5.00 24.17 33.38
N GLN A 85 -5.23 22.95 32.88
CA GLN A 85 -4.20 21.89 32.84
C GLN A 85 -3.49 21.77 31.48
N LEU A 86 -2.98 22.89 30.94
CA LEU A 86 -2.16 22.85 29.71
C LEU A 86 -0.80 22.15 29.89
N GLU A 87 -0.34 21.91 31.12
CA GLU A 87 1.03 21.44 31.39
C GLU A 87 1.27 19.94 31.16
N ASN A 88 0.23 19.13 30.88
CA ASN A 88 0.37 17.67 30.83
C ASN A 88 -0.08 16.98 29.53
N ASN A 89 -0.28 17.71 28.42
CA ASN A 89 -0.56 17.05 27.15
C ASN A 89 0.75 16.52 26.55
N ARG A 90 0.95 15.20 26.63
CA ARG A 90 2.01 14.48 25.95
C ARG A 90 1.40 13.50 24.97
N TYR A 91 2.12 13.28 23.89
CA TYR A 91 1.74 12.35 22.84
C TYR A 91 2.67 11.15 22.87
N LEU A 92 2.11 9.95 23.01
CA LEU A 92 2.81 8.74 22.64
C LEU A 92 2.75 8.64 21.12
N VAL A 93 3.90 8.65 20.45
CA VAL A 93 4.00 8.66 18.99
C VAL A 93 4.84 7.49 18.49
N LYS A 94 4.59 7.04 17.26
CA LYS A 94 5.43 6.04 16.60
C LYS A 94 6.68 6.69 16.02
N THR A 95 7.85 6.14 16.37
CA THR A 95 9.16 6.59 15.88
C THR A 95 9.99 5.39 15.41
N TRP A 96 11.16 5.63 14.81
CA TRP A 96 12.11 4.57 14.45
C TRP A 96 12.73 3.86 15.68
N LEU A 97 12.65 4.46 16.87
CA LEU A 97 13.05 3.85 18.14
C LEU A 97 11.88 3.11 18.83
N GLY A 98 10.80 2.85 18.08
CA GLY A 98 9.53 2.36 18.62
C GLY A 98 8.66 3.49 19.16
N GLU A 99 7.71 3.15 20.03
CA GLU A 99 6.83 4.14 20.65
C GLU A 99 7.62 5.00 21.64
N LYS A 100 7.44 6.32 21.54
CA LYS A 100 8.13 7.30 22.39
C LYS A 100 7.19 8.43 22.76
N TRP A 101 7.43 9.00 23.93
CA TRP A 101 6.68 10.15 24.41
C TRP A 101 7.27 11.43 23.85
N LEU A 102 6.39 12.30 23.39
CA LEU A 102 6.69 13.62 22.85
C LEU A 102 5.91 14.64 23.66
N GLN A 103 6.59 15.71 24.08
CA GLN A 103 5.99 16.78 24.84
C GLN A 103 5.25 17.72 23.90
N ASN A 104 3.97 18.01 24.18
CA ASN A 104 3.27 19.05 23.44
C ASN A 104 3.93 20.41 23.69
N GLY A 105 4.04 21.23 22.66
CA GLY A 105 4.65 22.55 22.72
C GLY A 105 4.33 23.34 21.46
N PRO A 106 4.77 24.60 21.35
CA PRO A 106 4.46 25.47 20.21
C PRO A 106 4.98 24.94 18.87
N ALA A 107 6.01 24.09 18.89
CA ALA A 107 6.53 23.41 17.71
C ALA A 107 5.71 22.16 17.30
N VAL A 108 4.69 21.77 18.06
CA VAL A 108 3.93 20.54 17.84
C VAL A 108 2.50 20.92 17.49
N ILE A 109 2.15 20.73 16.22
CA ILE A 109 0.83 21.11 15.69
C ILE A 109 0.06 19.86 15.27
N LYS A 110 -1.26 19.88 15.46
CA LYS A 110 -2.16 18.84 14.90
C LYS A 110 -2.40 19.01 13.40
N GLU A 111 -2.05 20.18 12.89
CA GLU A 111 -2.34 20.59 11.53
C GLU A 111 -1.25 20.16 10.53
N LYS A 112 -1.63 20.18 9.25
CA LYS A 112 -0.73 19.86 8.15
C LYS A 112 0.11 21.07 7.78
N TYR A 113 1.43 20.89 7.80
CA TYR A 113 2.38 21.82 7.18
C TYR A 113 2.60 21.45 5.71
N TYR A 114 2.62 22.46 4.84
CA TYR A 114 2.90 22.31 3.42
C TYR A 114 4.19 23.05 3.06
N ALA A 115 5.21 22.32 2.61
CA ALA A 115 6.38 22.96 2.04
C ALA A 115 6.00 23.59 0.69
N VAL A 116 6.12 24.91 0.58
CA VAL A 116 5.86 25.68 -0.64
C VAL A 116 7.04 26.61 -0.90
N ARG A 117 7.27 27.00 -2.15
CA ARG A 117 8.28 28.01 -2.47
C ARG A 117 7.66 29.05 -3.39
N MET A 118 7.35 30.22 -2.84
CA MET A 118 6.76 31.34 -3.59
C MET A 118 7.29 32.67 -3.07
N ASP A 119 7.20 33.71 -3.89
CA ASP A 119 7.47 35.08 -3.45
C ASP A 119 6.15 35.79 -3.15
N VAL A 120 6.09 36.44 -1.99
CA VAL A 120 4.92 37.14 -1.48
C VAL A 120 5.29 38.60 -1.22
N THR A 121 4.52 39.53 -1.77
CA THR A 121 4.74 40.96 -1.51
C THR A 121 3.87 41.42 -0.35
N LEU A 122 4.54 41.79 0.75
CA LEU A 122 3.93 42.39 1.92
C LEU A 122 3.62 43.86 1.65
N LYS A 123 2.37 44.28 1.82
CA LYS A 123 1.92 45.67 1.57
C LYS A 123 1.96 46.56 2.79
N ASP A 124 2.02 45.97 3.98
CA ASP A 124 2.07 46.66 5.25
C ASP A 124 3.19 46.06 6.12
N ILE A 125 3.38 46.64 7.30
CA ILE A 125 4.27 46.07 8.31
C ILE A 125 3.62 44.80 8.87
N GLU A 126 4.34 43.68 8.83
CA GLU A 126 3.88 42.40 9.36
C GLU A 126 4.72 41.94 10.56
N ASP A 127 4.07 41.34 11.55
CA ASP A 127 4.73 40.78 12.72
C ASP A 127 5.40 39.43 12.40
N ILE A 128 6.57 39.21 13.00
CA ILE A 128 7.37 37.99 12.84
C ILE A 128 7.30 37.15 14.12
N TYR A 129 7.15 35.84 13.96
CA TYR A 129 7.02 34.86 15.04
C TYR A 129 8.02 33.71 14.90
N ASP A 130 8.41 33.09 16.02
CA ASP A 130 9.21 31.86 16.00
C ASP A 130 8.35 30.62 15.73
N PHE A 131 7.08 30.64 16.13
CA PHE A 131 6.10 29.57 15.90
C PHE A 131 4.71 30.14 15.57
N PRO A 132 3.91 29.41 14.77
CA PRO A 132 2.54 29.79 14.48
C PRO A 132 1.65 29.64 15.72
N GLY A 133 0.77 30.62 15.94
CA GLY A 133 -0.13 30.68 17.09
C GLY A 133 0.45 31.36 18.34
N ASP A 134 1.69 31.85 18.29
CA ASP A 134 2.32 32.63 19.37
C ASP A 134 1.91 34.12 19.30
N ASN A 135 0.60 34.38 19.30
CA ASN A 135 0.02 35.69 19.01
C ASN A 135 0.40 36.77 20.05
N GLU A 136 1.03 36.39 21.16
CA GLU A 136 1.44 37.29 22.26
C GLU A 136 2.92 37.66 22.21
N ARG A 137 3.76 36.99 21.40
CA ARG A 137 5.21 37.20 21.37
C ARG A 137 5.75 37.34 19.95
N THR A 138 5.81 38.58 19.49
CA THR A 138 6.52 38.91 18.24
C THR A 138 8.02 39.02 18.51
N VAL A 139 8.84 38.50 17.59
CA VAL A 139 10.32 38.56 17.66
C VAL A 139 10.91 39.66 16.78
N GLY A 140 10.07 40.34 16.00
CA GLY A 140 10.43 41.42 15.11
C GLY A 140 9.28 41.77 14.18
N THR A 141 9.56 42.66 13.22
CA THR A 141 8.60 43.06 12.19
C THR A 141 9.28 43.10 10.82
N LEU A 142 8.51 42.86 9.76
CA LEU A 142 8.90 43.06 8.38
C LEU A 142 8.20 44.30 7.84
N SER A 143 8.97 45.26 7.34
CA SER A 143 8.41 46.35 6.53
C SER A 143 7.93 45.84 5.17
N PRO A 144 7.06 46.59 4.45
CA PRO A 144 6.59 46.22 3.11
C PRO A 144 7.73 45.85 2.18
N GLN A 145 7.76 44.58 1.76
CA GLN A 145 8.80 44.01 0.92
C GLN A 145 8.32 42.69 0.30
N THR A 146 9.02 42.21 -0.72
CA THR A 146 8.83 40.86 -1.23
C THR A 146 9.66 39.87 -0.40
N VAL A 147 9.01 38.84 0.14
CA VAL A 147 9.65 37.79 0.93
C VAL A 147 9.46 36.41 0.30
N ARG A 148 10.47 35.56 0.46
CA ARG A 148 10.41 34.17 0.03
C ARG A 148 9.70 33.33 1.08
N VAL A 149 8.56 32.76 0.73
CA VAL A 149 7.84 31.75 1.48
C VAL A 149 8.49 30.39 1.25
N LEU A 150 8.67 29.63 2.34
CA LEU A 150 9.23 28.27 2.42
C LEU A 150 8.17 27.23 2.82
N GLY A 151 7.03 27.66 3.35
CA GLY A 151 5.92 26.79 3.64
C GLY A 151 4.69 27.51 4.17
N GLU A 152 3.60 26.77 4.20
CA GLU A 152 2.27 27.21 4.60
C GLU A 152 1.71 26.27 5.67
N LEU A 153 0.98 26.85 6.61
CA LEU A 153 0.26 26.14 7.64
C LEU A 153 -1.10 26.80 7.82
N TYR A 154 -2.17 26.02 7.92
CA TYR A 154 -3.49 26.55 8.23
C TYR A 154 -3.82 26.24 9.69
N THR A 155 -4.14 27.27 10.47
CA THR A 155 -4.62 27.11 11.85
C THR A 155 -6.07 27.51 11.92
N CYS A 156 -6.94 26.59 12.32
CA CYS A 156 -8.35 26.84 12.50
C CYS A 156 -8.65 27.19 13.95
N SER A 157 -9.42 28.26 14.20
CA SER A 157 -9.87 28.57 15.55
C SER A 157 -10.94 27.58 16.01
N ASP A 158 -10.78 27.03 17.21
CA ASP A 158 -11.70 26.07 17.84
C ASP A 158 -12.91 26.77 18.51
N GLU A 159 -13.35 27.91 17.98
CA GLU A 159 -14.38 28.71 18.64
C GLU A 159 -15.74 28.00 18.63
N THR A 160 -16.11 27.56 19.85
CA THR A 160 -17.41 27.16 20.41
C THR A 160 -18.55 26.75 19.45
N LEU A 161 -19.08 25.54 19.67
CA LEU A 161 -20.34 25.03 19.12
C LEU A 161 -21.43 26.12 19.09
N GLY A 162 -21.63 26.79 17.95
CA GLY A 162 -22.71 27.78 17.83
C GLY A 162 -22.66 28.70 16.60
N SER A 163 -21.50 29.01 16.04
CA SER A 163 -21.41 29.93 14.88
C SER A 163 -21.31 29.17 13.55
N VAL A 164 -22.29 29.40 12.66
CA VAL A 164 -22.32 28.85 11.29
C VAL A 164 -21.51 29.75 10.35
N GLN A 165 -20.20 29.88 10.58
CA GLN A 165 -19.30 30.50 9.60
C GLN A 165 -18.70 29.44 8.65
N PRO A 166 -18.51 29.77 7.35
CA PRO A 166 -17.85 28.89 6.40
C PRO A 166 -16.40 28.61 6.81
N GLU A 167 -15.92 27.39 6.55
CA GLU A 167 -14.60 26.87 6.95
C GLU A 167 -13.43 27.76 6.48
N SER A 168 -13.59 28.43 5.34
CA SER A 168 -12.63 29.39 4.77
C SER A 168 -12.43 30.66 5.61
N GLU A 169 -13.37 31.01 6.49
CA GLU A 169 -13.24 32.15 7.40
C GLU A 169 -12.63 31.76 8.76
N ARG A 170 -12.64 30.46 9.10
CA ARG A 170 -12.17 29.95 10.40
C ARG A 170 -10.69 29.56 10.41
N CYS A 171 -10.15 29.21 9.25
CA CYS A 171 -8.77 28.74 9.11
C CYS A 171 -7.93 29.84 8.50
N GLN A 172 -6.95 30.36 9.26
CA GLN A 172 -6.06 31.41 8.79
C GLN A 172 -4.67 30.84 8.45
N PRO A 173 -4.08 31.26 7.32
CA PRO A 173 -2.78 30.78 6.89
C PRO A 173 -1.65 31.47 7.66
N TRP A 174 -0.64 30.67 7.96
CA TRP A 174 0.67 31.07 8.44
C TRP A 174 1.69 30.76 7.37
N TYR A 175 2.58 31.71 7.09
CA TYR A 175 3.65 31.53 6.13
C TYR A 175 4.99 31.45 6.84
N ARG A 176 5.75 30.40 6.57
CA ARG A 176 7.17 30.34 6.95
C ARG A 176 7.96 31.08 5.88
N VAL A 177 8.67 32.13 6.25
CA VAL A 177 9.39 33.02 5.32
C VAL A 177 10.86 33.16 5.70
N VAL A 178 11.69 33.49 4.71
CA VAL A 178 13.09 33.91 4.93
C VAL A 178 13.10 35.37 5.36
N THR A 179 13.68 35.65 6.53
CA THR A 179 13.81 37.01 7.09
C THR A 179 15.26 37.35 7.42
N TYR A 180 15.51 38.58 7.84
CA TYR A 180 16.82 39.02 8.37
C TYR A 180 17.20 38.32 9.70
N LEU A 181 16.24 37.68 10.38
CA LEU A 181 16.44 36.87 11.59
C LEU A 181 16.49 35.36 11.28
N GLY A 182 16.66 35.00 10.00
CA GLY A 182 16.55 33.63 9.52
C GLY A 182 15.10 33.24 9.21
N GLU A 183 14.82 31.94 9.23
CA GLU A 183 13.48 31.44 8.96
C GLU A 183 12.53 31.74 10.13
N LYS A 184 11.39 32.32 9.78
CA LYS A 184 10.37 32.75 10.75
C LYS A 184 8.98 32.59 10.18
N TRP A 185 7.97 32.76 11.03
CA TRP A 185 6.58 32.71 10.65
C TRP A 185 5.98 34.10 10.61
N ILE A 186 5.11 34.34 9.64
CA ILE A 186 4.24 35.52 9.59
C ILE A 186 2.80 35.06 9.50
N HIS A 187 1.93 35.84 10.13
CA HIS A 187 0.48 35.69 10.04
C HIS A 187 -0.07 36.95 9.36
N PRO A 188 -0.17 36.93 8.02
CA PRO A 188 -0.48 38.14 7.26
C PRO A 188 -1.91 38.58 7.56
N ALA A 189 -2.02 39.58 8.41
CA ALA A 189 -3.31 40.13 8.81
C ALA A 189 -3.90 41.03 7.70
N ARG A 190 -3.07 41.46 6.74
CA ARG A 190 -3.45 42.38 5.66
C ARG A 190 -2.95 41.89 4.31
N ALA A 191 -3.64 42.34 3.27
CA ALA A 191 -3.55 41.83 1.90
C ALA A 191 -2.10 41.57 1.44
N ILE A 192 -1.75 40.29 1.35
CA ILE A 192 -0.66 39.82 0.52
C ILE A 192 -1.09 39.98 -0.94
N GLU A 193 -0.22 40.55 -1.76
CA GLU A 193 -0.28 40.28 -3.20
C GLU A 193 0.67 39.12 -3.45
N HIS A 194 0.08 37.96 -3.73
CA HIS A 194 0.83 36.87 -4.34
C HIS A 194 1.45 37.46 -5.60
N TYR A 195 2.77 37.40 -5.71
CA TYR A 195 3.42 37.69 -6.99
C TYR A 195 3.20 36.48 -7.89
N GLU A 196 1.94 36.23 -8.24
CA GLU A 196 1.60 35.57 -9.48
C GLU A 196 1.76 36.65 -10.55
N ASP A 197 2.40 36.31 -11.65
CA ASP A 197 2.58 37.18 -12.81
C ASP A 197 1.21 37.82 -13.16
N ASN A 198 1.04 39.11 -12.85
CA ASN A 198 -0.27 39.77 -12.74
C ASN A 198 -1.01 39.95 -14.08
N GLU A 199 -0.50 39.41 -15.19
CA GLU A 199 -1.26 39.23 -16.43
C GLU A 199 -2.22 38.02 -16.41
N ALA A 200 -2.10 37.09 -15.44
CA ALA A 200 -2.85 35.84 -15.45
C ALA A 200 -4.27 35.89 -14.84
N VAL A 201 -4.56 36.86 -13.95
CA VAL A 201 -5.77 36.81 -13.10
C VAL A 201 -7.06 37.14 -13.87
N ALA A 202 -6.98 37.82 -15.02
CA ALA A 202 -8.17 38.12 -15.83
C ALA A 202 -8.69 36.93 -16.66
N HIS A 203 -7.95 35.81 -16.74
CA HIS A 203 -8.31 34.65 -17.57
C HIS A 203 -8.89 33.44 -16.80
N LEU A 204 -8.92 33.49 -15.46
CA LEU A 204 -9.19 32.32 -14.60
C LEU A 204 -10.61 31.73 -14.71
N THR A 205 -11.66 32.50 -15.00
CA THR A 205 -13.03 31.93 -14.98
C THR A 205 -13.34 31.04 -16.17
N ALA A 206 -12.72 31.28 -17.33
CA ALA A 206 -12.85 30.42 -18.51
C ALA A 206 -11.80 29.28 -18.52
N SER A 207 -10.60 29.53 -17.99
CA SER A 207 -9.56 28.50 -17.88
C SER A 207 -9.91 27.47 -16.79
N GLU A 208 -10.56 27.87 -15.69
CA GLU A 208 -10.93 26.97 -14.59
C GLU A 208 -11.86 25.82 -15.00
N ALA A 209 -12.94 26.14 -15.70
CA ALA A 209 -13.86 25.13 -16.22
C ALA A 209 -13.19 24.26 -17.29
N ASN A 210 -12.37 24.87 -18.17
CA ASN A 210 -11.71 24.19 -19.26
C ASN A 210 -10.60 23.23 -18.78
N TYR A 211 -9.79 23.62 -17.79
CA TYR A 211 -8.73 22.76 -17.28
C TYR A 211 -9.30 21.61 -16.45
N ARG A 212 -10.33 21.85 -15.63
CA ARG A 212 -10.96 20.76 -14.84
C ARG A 212 -11.54 19.70 -15.76
N ASP A 213 -12.20 20.12 -16.84
CA ASP A 213 -12.69 19.18 -17.84
C ASP A 213 -11.54 18.43 -18.53
N LYS A 214 -10.48 19.11 -18.98
CA LYS A 214 -9.34 18.44 -19.65
C LYS A 214 -8.58 17.49 -18.72
N PHE A 215 -8.26 17.92 -17.50
CA PHE A 215 -7.48 17.12 -16.54
C PHE A 215 -8.28 15.93 -15.99
N ARG A 216 -9.59 16.08 -15.75
CA ARG A 216 -10.41 15.03 -15.16
C ARG A 216 -11.05 14.10 -16.19
N SER A 217 -11.45 14.60 -17.36
CA SER A 217 -12.18 13.80 -18.34
C SER A 217 -11.26 12.99 -19.27
N SER A 218 -10.07 13.51 -19.60
CA SER A 218 -9.12 12.81 -20.49
C SER A 218 -8.18 11.83 -19.77
N GLY A 219 -8.12 11.87 -18.42
CA GLY A 219 -7.22 11.03 -17.64
C GLY A 219 -5.75 11.20 -18.02
N MET A 220 -5.32 12.44 -18.27
CA MET A 220 -3.97 12.83 -18.71
C MET A 220 -3.55 12.41 -20.12
N LYS A 221 -4.39 11.70 -20.88
CA LYS A 221 -4.04 11.23 -22.23
C LYS A 221 -3.68 12.35 -23.20
N GLU A 222 -4.33 13.50 -23.08
CA GLU A 222 -4.04 14.67 -23.92
C GLU A 222 -2.62 15.22 -23.71
N PHE A 223 -2.02 14.99 -22.54
CA PHE A 223 -0.68 15.45 -22.21
C PHE A 223 0.40 14.39 -22.45
N GLU A 224 0.05 13.19 -22.94
CA GLU A 224 1.04 12.13 -23.25
C GLU A 224 2.19 12.61 -24.17
N PRO A 225 1.94 13.41 -25.24
CA PRO A 225 3.03 13.93 -26.07
C PRO A 225 4.00 14.82 -25.29
N LEU A 226 3.48 15.65 -24.38
CA LEU A 226 4.29 16.53 -23.53
C LEU A 226 5.14 15.72 -22.57
N PHE A 227 4.53 14.76 -21.85
CA PHE A 227 5.25 13.90 -20.92
C PHE A 227 6.32 13.06 -21.64
N THR A 228 6.01 12.52 -22.83
CA THR A 228 6.97 11.79 -23.66
C THR A 228 8.15 12.66 -24.06
N LYS A 229 7.90 13.91 -24.51
CA LYS A 229 8.94 14.88 -24.86
C LYS A 229 9.87 15.19 -23.69
N LEU A 230 9.32 15.27 -22.48
CA LEU A 230 10.07 15.54 -21.25
C LEU A 230 10.66 14.28 -20.60
N SER A 231 10.44 13.09 -21.19
CA SER A 231 10.82 11.80 -20.61
C SER A 231 10.26 11.58 -19.20
N LEU A 232 8.99 11.93 -19.02
CA LEU A 232 8.23 11.79 -17.78
C LEU A 232 7.02 10.89 -17.98
N GLU A 233 6.49 10.36 -16.88
CA GLU A 233 5.18 9.70 -16.84
C GLU A 233 4.41 10.17 -15.60
N PRO A 234 3.12 10.52 -15.73
CA PRO A 234 2.27 10.82 -14.58
C PRO A 234 2.03 9.55 -13.74
N VAL A 235 2.28 9.63 -12.44
CA VAL A 235 2.07 8.54 -11.48
C VAL A 235 0.72 8.68 -10.78
N SER A 236 0.39 9.90 -10.36
CA SER A 236 -0.92 10.20 -9.79
C SER A 236 -1.33 11.64 -10.06
N LEU A 237 -2.64 11.83 -10.14
CA LEU A 237 -3.29 13.13 -10.19
C LEU A 237 -4.41 13.11 -9.16
N LEU A 238 -4.42 14.09 -8.26
CA LEU A 238 -5.48 14.26 -7.29
C LEU A 238 -5.73 15.74 -7.04
N THR A 239 -6.99 16.11 -6.85
CA THR A 239 -7.36 17.46 -6.41
C THR A 239 -7.54 17.44 -4.89
N GLU A 240 -6.83 18.31 -4.17
CA GLU A 240 -7.00 18.52 -2.73
C GLU A 240 -7.06 20.04 -2.49
N ASN A 241 -8.15 20.52 -1.86
CA ASN A 241 -8.37 21.94 -1.57
C ASN A 241 -8.23 22.85 -2.80
N ASP A 242 -8.87 22.47 -3.90
CA ASP A 242 -8.82 23.18 -5.20
C ASP A 242 -7.42 23.28 -5.86
N ILE A 243 -6.42 22.61 -5.30
CA ILE A 243 -5.09 22.47 -5.91
C ILE A 243 -5.00 21.13 -6.61
N GLU A 244 -4.64 21.14 -7.89
CA GLU A 244 -4.29 19.93 -8.63
C GLU A 244 -2.88 19.49 -8.22
N ARG A 245 -2.76 18.27 -7.72
CA ARG A 245 -1.49 17.65 -7.33
C ARG A 245 -1.12 16.59 -8.34
N LEU A 246 -0.08 16.87 -9.10
CA LEU A 246 0.48 16.00 -10.11
C LEU A 246 1.78 15.39 -9.60
N GLU A 247 1.79 14.09 -9.36
CA GLU A 247 3.03 13.35 -9.11
C GLU A 247 3.51 12.74 -10.43
N VAL A 248 4.75 13.00 -10.80
CA VAL A 248 5.39 12.44 -12.01
C VAL A 248 6.62 11.61 -11.66
N ARG A 249 7.03 10.72 -12.55
CA ARG A 249 8.31 10.02 -12.46
C ARG A 249 9.11 10.24 -13.73
N ARG A 250 10.44 10.16 -13.63
CA ARG A 250 11.31 10.12 -14.81
C ARG A 250 11.31 8.73 -15.44
N LEU A 251 11.27 8.70 -16.76
CA LEU A 251 11.50 7.49 -17.52
C LEU A 251 12.99 7.11 -17.46
N TYR A 252 13.28 5.81 -17.29
CA TYR A 252 14.63 5.22 -17.21
C TYR A 252 15.52 5.66 -16.03
N ARG A 253 15.16 6.74 -15.32
CA ARG A 253 15.91 7.34 -14.21
C ARG A 253 15.05 7.39 -12.94
N HIS A 254 14.57 6.23 -12.52
CA HIS A 254 13.55 6.06 -11.49
C HIS A 254 13.92 6.58 -10.08
N ARG A 255 15.21 6.90 -9.84
CA ARG A 255 15.70 7.45 -8.56
C ARG A 255 15.98 8.95 -8.60
N ASP A 256 15.95 9.55 -9.78
CA ASP A 256 16.28 10.96 -9.94
C ASP A 256 15.03 11.82 -9.72
N MET A 257 15.16 12.82 -8.86
CA MET A 257 14.13 13.85 -8.71
C MET A 257 14.17 14.82 -9.89
N LEU A 258 13.05 15.50 -10.17
CA LEU A 258 13.08 16.71 -10.98
C LEU A 258 13.69 17.83 -10.15
N ASN A 259 14.57 18.62 -10.78
CA ASN A 259 15.02 19.85 -10.18
C ASN A 259 13.95 20.95 -10.35
N TYR A 260 14.21 22.11 -9.74
CA TYR A 260 13.27 23.23 -9.76
C TYR A 260 12.96 23.72 -11.19
N ASP A 261 13.99 23.93 -12.00
CA ASP A 261 13.84 24.45 -13.36
C ASP A 261 13.02 23.50 -14.25
N GLU A 262 13.17 22.19 -14.06
CA GLU A 262 12.38 21.17 -14.76
C GLU A 262 10.92 21.13 -14.29
N ILE A 263 10.67 21.32 -13.00
CA ILE A 263 9.30 21.43 -12.46
C ILE A 263 8.61 22.66 -13.03
N GLU A 264 9.27 23.81 -13.03
CA GLU A 264 8.72 25.05 -13.60
C GLU A 264 8.52 24.94 -15.12
N ALA A 265 9.45 24.32 -15.84
CA ALA A 265 9.30 24.07 -17.27
C ALA A 265 8.09 23.16 -17.57
N LEU A 266 7.87 22.09 -16.78
CA LEU A 266 6.70 21.24 -16.91
C LEU A 266 5.41 21.99 -16.59
N LYS A 267 5.40 22.77 -15.51
CA LYS A 267 4.25 23.58 -15.10
C LYS A 267 3.85 24.57 -16.19
N ASN A 268 4.80 25.32 -16.72
CA ASN A 268 4.57 26.27 -17.82
C ASN A 268 4.09 25.57 -19.09
N ALA A 269 4.63 24.39 -19.42
CA ALA A 269 4.17 23.62 -20.57
C ALA A 269 2.72 23.16 -20.41
N LEU A 270 2.32 22.69 -19.23
CA LEU A 270 0.93 22.32 -18.95
C LEU A 270 -0.01 23.52 -19.03
N PHE A 271 0.41 24.68 -18.51
CA PHE A 271 -0.36 25.92 -18.61
C PHE A 271 -0.58 26.35 -20.07
N ASN A 272 0.45 26.25 -20.90
CA ASN A 272 0.35 26.56 -22.32
C ASN A 272 -0.61 25.61 -23.06
N GLU A 273 -0.57 24.30 -22.78
CA GLU A 273 -1.48 23.31 -23.38
C GLU A 273 -2.94 23.49 -22.93
N VAL A 274 -3.14 23.95 -21.70
CA VAL A 274 -4.48 24.26 -21.16
C VAL A 274 -5.00 25.61 -21.67
N GLY A 275 -4.10 26.57 -21.94
CA GLY A 275 -4.44 27.93 -22.33
C GLY A 275 -4.59 28.89 -21.14
N GLY A 276 -3.95 28.60 -20.00
CA GLY A 276 -3.96 29.43 -18.80
C GLY A 276 -3.27 28.77 -17.61
N SER A 277 -2.88 29.59 -16.62
CA SER A 277 -2.42 29.09 -15.33
C SER A 277 -3.58 28.58 -14.48
N PHE A 278 -3.27 27.67 -13.56
CA PHE A 278 -4.19 27.17 -12.55
C PHE A 278 -3.39 26.66 -11.33
N PRO A 279 -4.04 26.50 -10.16
CA PRO A 279 -3.38 25.96 -8.97
C PRO A 279 -2.85 24.53 -9.21
N LEU A 280 -1.55 24.42 -9.45
CA LEU A 280 -0.86 23.18 -9.75
C LEU A 280 0.38 23.01 -8.87
N SER A 281 0.41 21.89 -8.15
CA SER A 281 1.57 21.42 -7.39
C SER A 281 2.12 20.16 -8.06
N ILE A 282 3.42 20.16 -8.37
CA ILE A 282 4.09 19.02 -9.00
C ILE A 282 5.09 18.42 -8.01
N THR A 283 5.01 17.10 -7.83
CA THR A 283 5.98 16.33 -7.05
C THR A 283 6.61 15.24 -7.91
N THR A 284 7.78 14.73 -7.48
CA THR A 284 8.45 13.61 -8.17
C THR A 284 8.34 12.33 -7.35
N PHE A 285 7.85 11.26 -7.96
CA PHE A 285 7.95 9.90 -7.46
C PHE A 285 9.33 9.32 -7.77
N THR A 286 9.97 8.75 -6.76
CA THR A 286 11.23 8.00 -6.90
C THR A 286 11.11 6.64 -6.22
N ILE A 287 11.74 5.62 -6.80
CA ILE A 287 11.88 4.32 -6.13
C ILE A 287 12.93 4.40 -5.01
N SER A 288 12.76 3.56 -3.98
CA SER A 288 13.67 3.53 -2.83
C SER A 288 15.04 2.89 -3.17
N HIS A 289 16.02 3.02 -2.28
CA HIS A 289 17.29 2.30 -2.40
C HIS A 289 17.16 0.80 -2.10
N GLN A 290 16.19 0.41 -1.28
CA GLN A 290 15.91 -0.98 -0.93
C GLN A 290 14.83 -1.56 -1.85
N ALA A 291 14.96 -2.83 -2.19
CA ALA A 291 13.96 -3.53 -2.99
C ALA A 291 12.63 -3.61 -2.22
N ASP A 292 11.52 -3.45 -2.94
CA ASP A 292 10.19 -3.61 -2.36
C ASP A 292 9.84 -5.10 -2.15
N VAL A 293 10.33 -5.95 -3.06
CA VAL A 293 10.11 -7.39 -3.07
C VAL A 293 11.39 -8.11 -3.46
N GLU A 294 11.68 -9.20 -2.77
CA GLU A 294 12.75 -10.15 -3.11
C GLU A 294 12.12 -11.53 -3.27
N GLY A 295 12.53 -12.33 -4.25
CA GLY A 295 11.97 -13.67 -4.42
C GLY A 295 12.50 -14.38 -5.66
N ASN A 296 11.87 -15.49 -6.05
CA ASN A 296 12.24 -16.22 -7.26
C ASN A 296 11.21 -16.02 -8.36
N ILE A 297 11.67 -15.93 -9.62
CA ILE A 297 10.79 -15.94 -10.78
C ILE A 297 10.19 -17.34 -10.91
N MET A 298 8.88 -17.44 -10.74
CA MET A 298 8.14 -18.70 -10.78
C MET A 298 7.39 -18.91 -12.09
N SER A 299 7.13 -17.85 -12.84
CA SER A 299 6.46 -17.90 -14.15
C SER A 299 6.75 -16.64 -14.96
N ILE A 300 6.72 -16.75 -16.28
CA ILE A 300 6.92 -15.65 -17.22
C ILE A 300 5.78 -15.67 -18.24
N ASP A 301 5.06 -14.56 -18.33
CA ASP A 301 4.03 -14.31 -19.34
C ASP A 301 4.60 -13.37 -20.39
N HIS A 302 5.17 -13.96 -21.46
CA HIS A 302 5.78 -13.20 -22.57
C HIS A 302 4.77 -12.34 -23.32
N SER A 303 3.49 -12.75 -23.37
CA SER A 303 2.45 -12.02 -24.11
C SER A 303 2.11 -10.68 -23.45
N ARG A 304 2.11 -10.66 -22.11
CA ARG A 304 1.84 -9.46 -21.30
C ARG A 304 3.12 -8.83 -20.72
N LYS A 305 4.29 -9.37 -21.06
CA LYS A 305 5.61 -8.96 -20.54
C LYS A 305 5.63 -8.79 -19.02
N ARG A 306 5.26 -9.86 -18.30
CA ARG A 306 5.25 -9.85 -16.84
C ARG A 306 5.82 -11.13 -16.26
N ILE A 307 6.35 -11.02 -15.05
CA ILE A 307 6.91 -12.15 -14.29
C ILE A 307 6.14 -12.35 -12.99
N LEU A 308 5.99 -13.59 -12.56
CA LEU A 308 5.51 -13.91 -11.21
C LEU A 308 6.71 -14.11 -10.30
N VAL A 309 6.81 -13.29 -9.26
CA VAL A 309 7.84 -13.46 -8.22
C VAL A 309 7.18 -13.94 -6.95
N ILE A 310 7.75 -14.99 -6.34
CA ILE A 310 7.29 -15.53 -5.05
C ILE A 310 8.42 -15.54 -4.04
N ASN A 311 8.13 -15.03 -2.84
CA ASN A 311 8.96 -15.15 -1.66
C ASN A 311 8.33 -16.16 -0.69
N TYR A 312 8.91 -17.35 -0.59
CA TYR A 312 8.44 -18.37 0.35
C TYR A 312 8.81 -18.08 1.82
N ASN A 313 9.77 -17.18 2.05
CA ASN A 313 10.23 -16.80 3.39
C ASN A 313 9.38 -15.69 4.01
N LYS A 314 8.60 -14.96 3.20
CA LYS A 314 7.72 -13.88 3.64
C LYS A 314 6.26 -14.27 3.43
N ARG A 315 5.43 -14.01 4.44
CA ARG A 315 4.01 -14.39 4.48
C ARG A 315 3.12 -13.17 4.51
N THR A 316 1.99 -13.25 3.82
CA THR A 316 0.96 -12.21 3.79
C THR A 316 -0.42 -12.79 4.09
N GLY A 317 -1.26 -12.00 4.78
CA GLY A 317 -2.61 -12.39 5.20
C GLY A 317 -2.70 -12.89 6.64
N LEU A 318 -3.76 -12.48 7.36
CA LEU A 318 -3.97 -12.78 8.78
C LEU A 318 -4.58 -14.16 9.04
N ILE A 319 -5.54 -14.58 8.20
CA ILE A 319 -6.39 -15.75 8.48
C ILE A 319 -5.87 -17.02 7.80
N ASN A 320 -5.10 -16.90 6.71
CA ASN A 320 -4.40 -18.00 6.03
C ASN A 320 -3.13 -17.44 5.37
N PRO A 321 -1.99 -17.42 6.08
CA PRO A 321 -0.77 -16.78 5.58
C PRO A 321 -0.26 -17.50 4.33
N THR A 322 -0.29 -16.79 3.21
CA THR A 322 0.23 -17.29 1.93
C THR A 322 1.61 -16.67 1.67
N PRO A 323 2.49 -17.33 0.89
CA PRO A 323 3.73 -16.72 0.44
C PRO A 323 3.47 -15.35 -0.20
N GLU A 324 4.36 -14.39 -0.01
CA GLU A 324 4.28 -13.13 -0.73
C GLU A 324 4.49 -13.42 -2.22
N ALA A 325 3.44 -13.20 -3.03
CA ALA A 325 3.43 -13.49 -4.45
C ALA A 325 2.87 -12.29 -5.22
N SER A 326 3.56 -11.88 -6.28
CA SER A 326 3.07 -10.79 -7.14
C SER A 326 3.50 -10.97 -8.60
N TRP A 327 2.57 -10.69 -9.50
CA TRP A 327 2.84 -10.45 -10.91
C TRP A 327 3.36 -9.03 -11.11
N PHE A 328 4.51 -8.92 -11.76
CA PHE A 328 5.16 -7.66 -12.10
C PHE A 328 5.17 -7.47 -13.60
N SER A 329 4.36 -6.53 -14.09
CA SER A 329 4.47 -6.03 -15.46
C SER A 329 5.76 -5.25 -15.63
N VAL A 330 6.49 -5.51 -16.70
CA VAL A 330 7.74 -4.83 -17.02
C VAL A 330 7.42 -3.71 -18.01
N ALA A 331 7.46 -2.47 -17.52
CA ALA A 331 7.28 -1.29 -18.34
C ALA A 331 8.39 -1.16 -19.39
N GLY A 332 8.13 -0.42 -20.46
CA GLY A 332 9.12 -0.19 -21.52
C GLY A 332 10.39 0.49 -21.01
N ASP A 333 10.29 1.23 -19.91
CA ASP A 333 11.38 1.96 -19.29
C ASP A 333 11.92 1.31 -18.01
N SER A 334 11.51 0.07 -17.72
CA SER A 334 12.08 -0.69 -16.60
C SER A 334 13.59 -0.89 -16.78
N ASN A 335 14.32 -0.82 -15.67
CA ASN A 335 15.74 -1.15 -15.64
C ASN A 335 15.90 -2.60 -15.18
N ILE A 336 16.37 -3.46 -16.07
CA ILE A 336 16.70 -4.85 -15.75
C ILE A 336 18.21 -4.97 -15.79
N HIS A 337 18.81 -5.51 -14.74
CA HIS A 337 20.26 -5.68 -14.66
C HIS A 337 20.61 -6.84 -13.73
N ARG A 338 21.87 -7.26 -13.76
CA ARG A 338 22.40 -8.22 -12.80
C ARG A 338 23.12 -7.46 -11.68
N LYS A 339 22.92 -7.89 -10.43
CA LYS A 339 23.54 -7.22 -9.28
C LYS A 339 25.07 -7.24 -9.41
N GLY A 340 25.69 -6.06 -9.29
CA GLY A 340 27.13 -5.89 -9.48
C GLY A 340 27.59 -5.81 -10.94
N GLN A 341 26.66 -5.72 -11.91
CA GLN A 341 26.98 -5.49 -13.32
C GLN A 341 26.21 -4.29 -13.87
N ASP A 342 26.89 -3.46 -14.65
CA ASP A 342 26.29 -2.26 -15.27
C ASP A 342 25.55 -2.57 -16.58
N SER A 343 25.62 -3.81 -17.07
CA SER A 343 24.97 -4.19 -18.32
C SER A 343 23.45 -4.26 -18.15
N LYS A 344 22.75 -3.43 -18.94
CA LYS A 344 21.29 -3.48 -19.04
C LYS A 344 20.85 -4.74 -19.78
N LEU A 345 19.90 -5.45 -19.20
CA LEU A 345 19.26 -6.65 -19.72
C LEU A 345 17.90 -6.30 -20.31
N ARG A 346 17.37 -7.24 -21.10
CA ARG A 346 16.02 -7.21 -21.68
C ARG A 346 15.09 -8.14 -20.89
N PHE A 347 13.79 -7.97 -21.11
CA PHE A 347 12.77 -8.87 -20.56
C PHE A 347 13.04 -10.35 -20.93
N ASP A 348 13.51 -10.59 -22.15
CA ASP A 348 13.77 -11.94 -22.68
C ASP A 348 14.99 -12.62 -22.00
N ASP A 349 15.81 -11.88 -21.25
CA ASP A 349 16.93 -12.42 -20.48
C ASP A 349 16.50 -12.93 -19.09
N LEU A 350 15.25 -12.67 -18.69
CA LEU A 350 14.68 -13.20 -17.46
C LEU A 350 14.30 -14.67 -17.65
N THR A 351 14.63 -15.51 -16.68
CA THR A 351 14.36 -16.94 -16.72
C THR A 351 13.74 -17.43 -15.42
N ILE A 352 12.86 -18.42 -15.51
CA ILE A 352 12.30 -19.09 -14.33
C ILE A 352 13.42 -19.63 -13.44
N GLY A 353 13.28 -19.39 -12.14
CA GLY A 353 14.24 -19.74 -11.09
C GLY A 353 14.98 -18.56 -10.52
N GLN A 354 15.37 -17.60 -11.37
CA GLN A 354 16.24 -16.50 -10.96
C GLN A 354 15.74 -15.83 -9.69
N THR A 355 16.66 -15.63 -8.74
CA THR A 355 16.39 -14.82 -7.56
C THR A 355 16.52 -13.36 -7.95
N VAL A 356 15.46 -12.59 -7.72
CA VAL A 356 15.35 -11.19 -8.11
C VAL A 356 14.97 -10.29 -6.93
N GLU A 357 15.49 -9.08 -6.98
CA GLU A 357 15.09 -7.91 -6.20
C GLU A 357 14.27 -7.00 -7.13
N VAL A 358 13.08 -6.57 -6.70
CA VAL A 358 12.14 -5.82 -7.53
C VAL A 358 11.74 -4.53 -6.82
N TRP A 359 11.86 -3.41 -7.54
CA TRP A 359 11.33 -2.11 -7.16
C TRP A 359 10.10 -1.82 -8.01
N LYS A 360 9.00 -1.45 -7.37
CA LYS A 360 7.69 -1.43 -8.02
C LYS A 360 6.99 -0.08 -7.95
N ALA A 361 5.90 0.01 -8.71
CA ALA A 361 4.94 1.08 -8.58
C ALA A 361 4.28 1.07 -7.19
N ARG A 362 3.88 2.26 -6.73
CA ARG A 362 3.22 2.45 -5.43
C ARG A 362 1.95 1.62 -5.31
N PHE A 363 1.17 1.55 -6.38
CA PHE A 363 -0.11 0.86 -6.38
C PHE A 363 0.05 -0.61 -6.79
N SER A 364 -0.64 -1.48 -6.08
CA SER A 364 -0.73 -2.91 -6.38
C SER A 364 -2.19 -3.34 -6.30
N SER A 365 -2.64 -4.16 -7.24
CA SER A 365 -3.94 -4.83 -7.14
C SER A 365 -3.96 -5.73 -5.92
N MET A 366 -5.08 -5.71 -5.17
CA MET A 366 -5.30 -6.56 -4.00
C MET A 366 -5.68 -8.02 -4.34
N SER A 367 -5.48 -8.45 -5.59
CA SER A 367 -5.63 -9.87 -5.95
C SER A 367 -4.54 -10.71 -5.29
N TYR A 368 -4.76 -12.02 -5.21
CA TYR A 368 -3.68 -12.98 -4.97
C TYR A 368 -3.46 -13.83 -6.23
N PRO A 369 -2.25 -13.88 -6.81
CA PRO A 369 -1.09 -13.04 -6.48
C PRO A 369 -1.39 -11.55 -6.70
N GLY A 370 -0.65 -10.67 -6.00
CA GLY A 370 -0.72 -9.23 -6.23
C GLY A 370 -0.36 -8.88 -7.66
N GLN A 371 -0.76 -7.72 -8.17
CA GLN A 371 -0.37 -7.29 -9.52
C GLN A 371 0.09 -5.84 -9.49
N THR A 372 1.25 -5.55 -10.08
CA THR A 372 1.84 -4.21 -10.11
C THR A 372 2.85 -4.09 -11.26
N THR A 373 3.48 -2.95 -11.39
CA THR A 373 4.53 -2.68 -12.38
C THR A 373 5.89 -2.69 -11.69
N ALA A 374 6.88 -3.35 -12.28
CA ALA A 374 8.27 -3.25 -11.85
C ALA A 374 8.95 -2.09 -12.59
N TYR A 375 9.49 -1.13 -11.86
CA TYR A 375 10.35 -0.09 -12.42
C TYR A 375 11.81 -0.55 -12.50
N GLU A 376 12.22 -1.44 -11.60
CA GLU A 376 13.55 -2.03 -11.62
C GLU A 376 13.51 -3.49 -11.18
N ILE A 377 14.32 -4.32 -11.85
CA ILE A 377 14.54 -5.71 -11.53
C ILE A 377 16.05 -5.94 -11.50
N ALA A 378 16.59 -6.31 -10.35
CA ALA A 378 17.97 -6.74 -10.20
C ALA A 378 18.02 -8.27 -10.02
N ILE A 379 18.75 -8.96 -10.89
CA ILE A 379 19.00 -10.39 -10.75
C ILE A 379 20.09 -10.57 -9.69
N ALA A 380 19.68 -11.03 -8.50
CA ALA A 380 20.55 -11.24 -7.35
C ALA A 380 21.30 -12.58 -7.43
N GLY A 381 20.74 -13.56 -8.15
CA GLY A 381 21.41 -14.83 -8.40
C GLY A 381 20.73 -15.66 -9.49
N ASP A 382 21.55 -16.39 -10.25
CA ASP A 382 21.09 -17.49 -11.09
C ASP A 382 20.93 -18.74 -10.22
N ASN A 383 20.11 -18.64 -9.17
CA ASN A 383 19.50 -19.84 -8.68
C ASN A 383 18.59 -20.30 -9.81
N LYS A 384 19.08 -21.17 -10.69
CA LYS A 384 18.13 -22.12 -11.29
C LYS A 384 17.34 -22.68 -10.10
N PRO A 385 16.00 -22.87 -10.17
CA PRO A 385 15.39 -23.72 -9.15
C PRO A 385 16.29 -24.95 -9.18
N SER A 386 16.90 -25.33 -8.04
CA SER A 386 17.96 -26.36 -8.05
C SER A 386 17.51 -27.46 -9.01
N GLU A 387 18.39 -28.08 -9.81
CA GLU A 387 17.93 -29.14 -10.71
C GLU A 387 17.05 -30.17 -9.97
N GLU A 388 17.22 -30.26 -8.65
CA GLU A 388 16.39 -30.95 -7.67
C GLU A 388 14.93 -30.44 -7.51
N GLY A 389 14.60 -29.15 -7.60
CA GLY A 389 13.26 -28.56 -7.47
C GLY A 389 12.89 -28.03 -6.07
N ILE A 390 11.72 -27.41 -5.92
CA ILE A 390 11.24 -26.83 -4.65
C ILE A 390 10.55 -27.92 -3.81
N PRO A 391 10.88 -28.11 -2.52
CA PRO A 391 10.18 -29.05 -1.65
C PRO A 391 8.67 -28.83 -1.64
N LEU A 392 7.92 -29.93 -1.77
CA LEU A 392 6.46 -29.85 -1.74
C LEU A 392 5.94 -29.25 -0.43
N SER A 393 6.60 -29.54 0.70
CA SER A 393 6.28 -28.93 2.00
C SER A 393 6.42 -27.39 1.99
N THR A 394 7.42 -26.85 1.28
CA THR A 394 7.61 -25.42 1.10
C THR A 394 6.50 -24.80 0.24
N ILE A 395 6.12 -25.47 -0.85
CA ILE A 395 5.04 -25.02 -1.74
C ILE A 395 3.70 -25.03 -0.99
N LEU A 396 3.41 -26.10 -0.26
CA LEU A 396 2.15 -26.28 0.46
C LEU A 396 2.07 -25.51 1.78
N ASP A 397 3.20 -25.01 2.29
CA ASP A 397 3.34 -24.52 3.67
C ASP A 397 2.81 -25.50 4.71
N PHE A 398 3.23 -26.75 4.56
CA PHE A 398 2.64 -27.84 5.32
C PHE A 398 3.73 -28.84 5.67
N ASP A 399 3.82 -29.16 6.96
CA ASP A 399 4.71 -30.20 7.44
C ASP A 399 4.10 -31.57 7.10
N VAL A 400 4.41 -32.05 5.90
CA VAL A 400 3.93 -33.33 5.39
C VAL A 400 4.40 -34.52 6.24
N SER A 401 5.31 -34.34 7.20
CA SER A 401 5.72 -35.40 8.14
C SER A 401 4.73 -35.64 9.29
N ARG A 402 3.80 -34.72 9.52
CA ARG A 402 2.88 -34.72 10.67
C ARG A 402 1.41 -34.74 10.24
N ILE A 403 1.07 -35.59 9.27
CA ILE A 403 -0.29 -35.73 8.75
C ILE A 403 -1.10 -36.61 9.70
N ASP A 404 -2.28 -36.15 10.12
CA ASP A 404 -3.21 -36.90 11.00
C ASP A 404 -4.36 -37.55 10.22
N LYS A 405 -4.75 -36.94 9.08
CA LYS A 405 -5.87 -37.38 8.24
C LYS A 405 -5.64 -36.94 6.80
N ILE A 406 -6.09 -37.75 5.85
CA ILE A 406 -6.09 -37.40 4.42
C ILE A 406 -7.50 -37.57 3.86
N GLU A 407 -7.99 -36.58 3.13
CA GLU A 407 -9.22 -36.70 2.32
C GLU A 407 -8.86 -36.72 0.83
N LEU A 408 -9.17 -37.81 0.15
CA LEU A 408 -9.00 -37.97 -1.29
C LEU A 408 -10.31 -37.77 -2.02
N GLN A 409 -10.29 -36.94 -3.06
CA GLN A 409 -11.42 -36.69 -3.93
C GLN A 409 -10.99 -36.91 -5.38
N PHE A 410 -11.44 -38.02 -5.96
CA PHE A 410 -11.27 -38.34 -7.38
C PHE A 410 -12.31 -37.58 -8.21
N LYS A 411 -11.94 -37.15 -9.42
CA LYS A 411 -12.84 -36.44 -10.34
C LYS A 411 -14.15 -37.17 -10.62
N GLN A 412 -14.10 -38.51 -10.71
CA GLN A 412 -15.26 -39.39 -10.93
C GLN A 412 -15.47 -40.39 -9.80
N GLY A 413 -15.46 -39.95 -8.53
CA GLY A 413 -15.59 -40.86 -7.41
C GLY A 413 -16.12 -40.24 -6.12
N LYS A 414 -16.46 -41.11 -5.18
CA LYS A 414 -16.79 -40.71 -3.81
C LYS A 414 -15.53 -40.26 -3.10
N ARG A 415 -15.64 -39.24 -2.26
CA ARG A 415 -14.58 -38.84 -1.33
C ARG A 415 -14.24 -40.00 -0.38
N ILE A 416 -12.95 -40.23 -0.17
CA ILE A 416 -12.41 -41.23 0.77
C ILE A 416 -11.65 -40.48 1.86
N THR A 417 -11.83 -40.93 3.10
CA THR A 417 -11.06 -40.44 4.25
C THR A 417 -10.12 -41.55 4.69
N ILE A 418 -8.83 -41.23 4.82
CA ILE A 418 -7.76 -42.13 5.27
C ILE A 418 -7.31 -41.66 6.64
N GLN A 419 -7.29 -42.58 7.60
CA GLN A 419 -6.82 -42.40 8.98
C GLN A 419 -5.92 -43.54 9.46
N GLU A 420 -5.70 -44.55 8.61
CA GLU A 420 -4.87 -45.71 8.89
C GLU A 420 -3.40 -45.28 8.98
N PRO A 421 -2.72 -45.46 10.14
CA PRO A 421 -1.37 -44.95 10.36
C PRO A 421 -0.35 -45.39 9.31
N ASP A 422 -0.39 -46.66 8.90
CA ASP A 422 0.54 -47.21 7.91
C ASP A 422 0.39 -46.55 6.53
N ILE A 423 -0.84 -46.24 6.12
CA ILE A 423 -1.12 -45.58 4.82
C ILE A 423 -0.71 -44.11 4.90
N ILE A 424 -1.02 -43.43 6.01
CA ILE A 424 -0.60 -42.05 6.25
C ILE A 424 0.93 -41.93 6.22
N GLN A 425 1.64 -42.82 6.92
CA GLN A 425 3.10 -42.84 6.94
C GLN A 425 3.67 -43.04 5.53
N ALA A 426 3.14 -44.01 4.78
CA ALA A 426 3.58 -44.29 3.41
C ALA A 426 3.34 -43.12 2.43
N LEU A 427 2.28 -42.33 2.64
CA LEU A 427 1.99 -41.12 1.86
C LEU A 427 2.89 -39.95 2.28
N SER A 428 3.07 -39.75 3.59
CA SER A 428 3.97 -38.76 4.17
C SER A 428 5.40 -38.92 3.61
N GLU A 429 5.96 -40.12 3.64
CA GLU A 429 7.31 -40.40 3.12
C GLU A 429 7.45 -40.11 1.61
N ARG A 430 6.39 -40.34 0.83
CA ARG A 430 6.36 -39.98 -0.61
C ARG A 430 6.34 -38.47 -0.80
N LEU A 431 5.44 -37.77 -0.09
CA LEU A 431 5.28 -36.33 -0.17
C LEU A 431 6.56 -35.58 0.24
N GLN A 432 7.28 -36.06 1.26
CA GLN A 432 8.54 -35.46 1.72
C GLN A 432 9.64 -35.45 0.65
N ARG A 433 9.69 -36.51 -0.18
CA ARG A 433 10.66 -36.65 -1.27
C ARG A 433 10.35 -35.75 -2.46
N ILE A 434 9.08 -35.35 -2.64
CA ILE A 434 8.68 -34.56 -3.80
C ILE A 434 9.35 -33.19 -3.79
N ARG A 435 9.97 -32.87 -4.91
CA ARG A 435 10.53 -31.58 -5.26
C ARG A 435 9.97 -31.22 -6.63
N LEU A 436 9.43 -30.01 -6.78
CA LEU A 436 8.72 -29.59 -7.98
C LEU A 436 9.40 -28.41 -8.65
N GLN A 437 9.50 -28.48 -9.96
CA GLN A 437 9.91 -27.36 -10.80
C GLN A 437 8.69 -26.71 -11.44
N PRO A 438 8.61 -25.38 -11.52
CA PRO A 438 7.55 -24.72 -12.27
C PRO A 438 7.53 -25.17 -13.72
N ALA A 439 6.33 -25.25 -14.29
CA ALA A 439 6.11 -25.54 -15.70
C ALA A 439 5.61 -24.29 -16.44
N ASP A 440 6.09 -24.09 -17.67
CA ASP A 440 5.65 -22.98 -18.53
C ASP A 440 4.21 -23.14 -19.02
N GLN A 441 3.70 -24.37 -19.05
CA GLN A 441 2.37 -24.70 -19.54
C GLN A 441 1.66 -25.68 -18.60
N TYR A 442 0.34 -25.51 -18.50
CA TYR A 442 -0.54 -26.45 -17.82
C TYR A 442 -0.59 -27.77 -18.62
N GLN A 443 -0.27 -28.90 -17.99
CA GLN A 443 -0.18 -30.20 -18.68
C GLN A 443 -1.55 -30.87 -18.93
N GLY A 444 -2.66 -30.19 -18.66
CA GLY A 444 -4.00 -30.73 -18.87
C GLY A 444 -4.43 -31.70 -17.77
N GLN A 445 -5.74 -31.93 -17.65
CA GLN A 445 -6.28 -32.89 -16.67
C GLN A 445 -6.45 -34.27 -17.31
N ASP A 446 -5.85 -35.27 -16.68
CA ASP A 446 -6.17 -36.67 -16.95
C ASP A 446 -7.54 -37.04 -16.33
N GLU A 447 -8.24 -38.03 -16.90
CA GLU A 447 -9.52 -38.52 -16.38
C GLU A 447 -9.39 -39.09 -14.95
N ASP A 448 -8.19 -39.59 -14.62
CA ASP A 448 -7.82 -40.15 -13.32
C ASP A 448 -7.35 -39.10 -12.29
N SER A 449 -7.56 -37.81 -12.56
CA SER A 449 -7.16 -36.74 -11.64
C SER A 449 -7.85 -36.82 -10.27
N TYR A 450 -7.09 -36.51 -9.22
CA TYR A 450 -7.54 -36.43 -7.85
C TYR A 450 -7.01 -35.17 -7.15
N THR A 451 -7.76 -34.74 -6.13
CA THR A 451 -7.33 -33.76 -5.13
C THR A 451 -7.18 -34.46 -3.79
N MET A 452 -6.09 -34.17 -3.10
CA MET A 452 -5.76 -34.68 -1.79
C MET A 452 -5.72 -33.52 -0.79
N THR A 453 -6.59 -33.55 0.21
CA THR A 453 -6.53 -32.61 1.34
C THR A 453 -5.82 -33.28 2.52
N LEU A 454 -4.71 -32.70 2.94
CA LEU A 454 -3.88 -33.12 4.07
C LEU A 454 -4.32 -32.36 5.32
N TYR A 455 -4.41 -33.04 6.47
CA TYR A 455 -4.79 -32.42 7.75
C TYR A 455 -3.70 -32.62 8.80
N GLN A 456 -3.43 -31.57 9.57
CA GLN A 456 -2.56 -31.55 10.75
C GLN A 456 -3.26 -30.72 11.83
N GLY A 457 -4.00 -31.39 12.73
CA GLY A 457 -5.02 -30.75 13.55
C GLY A 457 -6.01 -29.95 12.70
N ASP A 458 -6.14 -28.65 12.98
CA ASP A 458 -7.01 -27.73 12.23
C ASP A 458 -6.37 -27.18 10.94
N ARG A 459 -5.06 -27.38 10.76
CA ARG A 459 -4.38 -26.95 9.53
C ARG A 459 -4.69 -27.90 8.40
N LYS A 460 -4.89 -27.35 7.20
CA LYS A 460 -5.10 -28.12 5.97
C LYS A 460 -4.22 -27.62 4.84
N ALA A 461 -3.80 -28.54 3.96
CA ALA A 461 -3.18 -28.23 2.68
C ALA A 461 -3.79 -29.08 1.57
N SER A 462 -3.74 -28.58 0.34
CA SER A 462 -4.28 -29.29 -0.82
C SER A 462 -3.19 -29.59 -1.83
N TYR A 463 -3.07 -30.86 -2.19
CA TYR A 463 -2.27 -31.36 -3.30
C TYR A 463 -3.22 -31.81 -4.42
N SER A 464 -2.82 -31.63 -5.67
CA SER A 464 -3.59 -32.10 -6.82
C SER A 464 -2.67 -32.81 -7.81
N SER A 465 -3.14 -33.92 -8.37
CA SER A 465 -2.40 -34.72 -9.36
C SER A 465 -2.13 -33.98 -10.68
N ASP A 466 -2.90 -32.93 -10.98
CA ASP A 466 -2.64 -32.04 -12.12
C ASP A 466 -1.50 -31.04 -11.85
N LEU A 467 -0.91 -31.11 -10.65
CA LEU A 467 0.20 -30.27 -10.20
C LEU A 467 -0.07 -28.78 -10.37
N LEU A 468 -1.33 -28.37 -10.23
CA LEU A 468 -1.74 -26.97 -10.11
C LEU A 468 -1.80 -26.58 -8.62
N LEU A 469 -0.69 -26.08 -8.08
CA LEU A 469 -0.56 -25.72 -6.66
C LEU A 469 -0.40 -24.21 -6.54
N LEU A 470 -1.21 -23.57 -5.69
CA LEU A 470 -1.23 -22.10 -5.53
C LEU A 470 -1.39 -21.36 -6.87
N MET A 471 -2.21 -21.92 -7.79
CA MET A 471 -2.41 -21.43 -9.16
C MET A 471 -1.15 -21.47 -10.05
N LEU A 472 -0.11 -22.18 -9.65
CA LEU A 472 1.07 -22.45 -10.45
C LEU A 472 1.09 -23.89 -10.95
N SER A 473 1.41 -24.05 -12.23
CA SER A 473 1.65 -25.37 -12.81
C SER A 473 3.07 -25.83 -12.51
N TYR A 474 3.23 -27.10 -12.15
CA TYR A 474 4.53 -27.71 -11.95
C TYR A 474 4.73 -28.90 -12.88
N LYS A 475 5.99 -29.21 -13.19
CA LYS A 475 6.36 -30.35 -14.03
C LYS A 475 6.14 -31.64 -13.26
N GLN A 476 5.61 -32.65 -13.94
CA GLN A 476 5.58 -34.00 -13.42
C GLN A 476 6.99 -34.55 -13.23
N THR A 477 7.19 -35.35 -12.17
CA THR A 477 8.46 -36.00 -11.84
C THR A 477 8.24 -37.50 -11.61
N PRO A 478 9.29 -38.34 -11.63
CA PRO A 478 9.15 -39.74 -11.27
C PRO A 478 8.50 -39.95 -9.89
N LEU A 479 8.76 -39.05 -8.94
CA LEU A 479 8.18 -39.14 -7.59
C LEU A 479 6.69 -38.77 -7.54
N THR A 480 6.23 -37.84 -8.37
CA THR A 480 4.80 -37.54 -8.46
C THR A 480 4.06 -38.68 -9.17
N ILE A 481 4.67 -39.30 -10.19
CA ILE A 481 4.12 -40.49 -10.85
C ILE A 481 4.02 -41.66 -9.85
N GLU A 482 5.07 -41.90 -9.06
CA GLU A 482 5.06 -42.91 -8.00
C GLU A 482 3.90 -42.69 -7.00
N LEU A 483 3.66 -41.43 -6.62
CA LEU A 483 2.54 -41.05 -5.76
C LEU A 483 1.19 -41.30 -6.44
N ASP A 484 1.03 -40.90 -7.70
CA ASP A 484 -0.19 -41.10 -8.48
C ASP A 484 -0.55 -42.59 -8.57
N GLU A 485 0.43 -43.45 -8.88
CA GLU A 485 0.24 -44.90 -8.92
C GLU A 485 -0.18 -45.48 -7.57
N PHE A 486 0.40 -44.98 -6.48
CA PHE A 486 0.03 -45.39 -5.13
C PHE A 486 -1.42 -45.00 -4.81
N ILE A 487 -1.82 -43.76 -5.11
CA ILE A 487 -3.18 -43.27 -4.88
C ILE A 487 -4.21 -44.02 -5.74
N ARG A 488 -3.88 -44.35 -6.99
CA ARG A 488 -4.76 -45.16 -7.86
C ARG A 488 -5.07 -46.53 -7.26
N LYS A 489 -4.14 -47.16 -6.54
CA LYS A 489 -4.37 -48.44 -5.84
C LYS A 489 -5.34 -48.30 -4.66
N LEU A 490 -5.48 -47.12 -4.09
CA LEU A 490 -6.46 -46.82 -3.04
C LEU A 490 -7.86 -46.53 -3.60
N SER A 491 -7.99 -46.28 -4.91
CA SER A 491 -9.26 -45.97 -5.54
C SER A 491 -10.25 -47.15 -5.46
N PRO A 492 -11.53 -46.90 -5.10
CA PRO A 492 -12.53 -47.95 -4.93
C PRO A 492 -12.85 -48.70 -6.22
N LYS A 493 -12.57 -48.12 -7.40
CA LYS A 493 -12.69 -48.83 -8.70
C LYS A 493 -11.74 -50.03 -8.80
N ASN A 494 -10.63 -50.04 -8.06
CA ASN A 494 -9.62 -51.10 -8.08
C ASN A 494 -9.75 -52.11 -6.94
N LYS A 495 -10.68 -51.90 -5.99
CA LYS A 495 -11.10 -52.97 -5.09
C LYS A 495 -12.00 -53.91 -5.88
N LEU A 496 -11.39 -54.92 -6.51
CA LEU A 496 -12.10 -56.11 -6.99
C LEU A 496 -13.09 -56.55 -5.90
N PRO A 497 -14.35 -56.88 -6.24
CA PRO A 497 -15.30 -57.35 -5.24
C PRO A 497 -14.65 -58.52 -4.51
N ALA A 498 -14.47 -58.37 -3.20
CA ALA A 498 -14.05 -59.45 -2.36
C ALA A 498 -15.06 -60.57 -2.60
N ASN A 499 -14.61 -61.64 -3.26
CA ASN A 499 -15.40 -62.84 -3.45
C ASN A 499 -15.84 -63.31 -2.07
N ASN A 500 -17.14 -63.14 -1.77
CA ASN A 500 -17.79 -63.82 -0.66
C ASN A 500 -17.64 -65.33 -0.92
N ARG A 501 -16.72 -65.96 -0.19
CA ARG A 501 -16.72 -67.40 0.08
C ARG A 501 -17.22 -67.63 1.48
#